data_AF-A0A935YIF8-F1
#
_entry.id   AF-A0A935YIF8-F1
#
_cell.length_a   1.000
_cell.length_b   1.000
_cell.length_c   1.000
_cell.angle_alpha   90.00
_cell.angle_beta   90.00
_cell.angle_gamma   90.00
#
_symmetry.space_group_name_H-M   'P 1'
#
loop_
_entity.id
_entity.type
_entity.pdbx_description
1 polymer ?
#
loop_
_entity_poly.entity_id
_entity_poly.type
_entity_poly.pdbx_seq_one_letter_code
_entity_poly.pdbx_strand_id
1 'polypeptide(L)'
;TQCAGIDFDKADVELNRIWPEIKAGAQESDAGSGKSEHLDALMASQRAWLAYRDAKCVWQGFEAQGGSMEPMLVNACLAEMTNNKRIKEPRC
;
A
#
# COMPACT_ATOMS: atom_id res chain seq x y z
N THR A 1 9.67 8.14 -19.44
CA THR A 1 8.41 8.46 -18.73
C THR A 1 7.21 7.57 -19.11
N GLN A 2 7.40 6.43 -19.78
CA GLN A 2 6.34 5.43 -20.04
C GLN A 2 6.17 4.36 -18.92
N CYS A 3 6.85 4.47 -17.78
CA CYS A 3 6.99 3.36 -16.81
C CYS A 3 6.16 3.48 -15.53
N ALA A 4 5.58 4.64 -15.20
CA ALA A 4 4.99 4.84 -13.86
C ALA A 4 3.84 3.87 -13.54
N GLY A 5 2.98 3.56 -14.53
CA GLY A 5 1.91 2.58 -14.36
C GLY A 5 2.45 1.16 -14.14
N ILE A 6 3.41 0.73 -14.98
CA ILE A 6 4.07 -0.58 -14.85
C ILE A 6 4.80 -0.70 -13.50
N ASP A 7 5.43 0.37 -13.04
CA ASP A 7 6.14 0.38 -11.77
C ASP A 7 5.17 0.28 -10.58
N PHE A 8 3.99 0.89 -10.70
CA PHE A 8 2.93 0.70 -9.72
C PHE A 8 2.38 -0.73 -9.75
N ASP A 9 2.09 -1.28 -10.93
CA ASP A 9 1.60 -2.66 -11.07
C ASP A 9 2.57 -3.67 -10.43
N LYS A 10 3.88 -3.52 -10.67
CA LYS A 10 4.90 -4.34 -10.02
C LYS A 10 4.91 -4.19 -8.50
N ALA A 11 4.77 -2.96 -8.00
CA ALA A 11 4.72 -2.70 -6.57
C ALA A 11 3.49 -3.33 -5.93
N ASP A 12 2.34 -3.28 -6.60
CA ASP A 12 1.10 -3.86 -6.11
C ASP A 12 1.14 -5.40 -6.12
N VAL A 13 1.72 -6.00 -7.16
CA VAL A 13 1.99 -7.45 -7.20
C VAL A 13 2.87 -7.88 -6.02
N GLU A 14 3.94 -7.15 -5.73
CA GLU A 14 4.83 -7.48 -4.62
C GLU A 14 4.15 -7.30 -3.25
N LEU A 15 3.36 -6.23 -3.07
CA LEU A 15 2.58 -6.03 -1.85
C LEU A 15 1.61 -7.21 -1.61
N ASN A 16 0.92 -7.65 -2.65
CA ASN A 16 0.02 -8.79 -2.56
C ASN A 16 0.76 -10.11 -2.34
N ARG A 17 1.98 -10.26 -2.86
CA ARG A 17 2.83 -11.44 -2.64
C ARG A 17 3.23 -11.61 -1.17
N ILE A 18 3.60 -10.53 -0.49
CA ILE A 18 4.03 -10.57 0.92
C ILE A 18 2.86 -10.56 1.91
N TRP A 19 1.68 -10.13 1.48
CA TRP A 19 0.51 -9.96 2.34
C TRP A 19 0.13 -11.21 3.18
N PRO A 20 0.16 -12.45 2.64
CA PRO A 20 -0.12 -13.65 3.43
C PRO A 20 0.82 -13.83 4.62
N GLU A 21 2.11 -13.51 4.46
CA GLU A 21 3.10 -13.62 5.54
C GLU A 21 2.82 -12.61 6.65
N ILE A 22 2.47 -11.37 6.28
CA ILE A 22 2.12 -10.31 7.25
C ILE A 22 0.88 -10.72 8.05
N LYS A 23 -0.14 -11.24 7.34
CA LYS A 23 -1.37 -11.72 7.97
C LYS A 23 -1.10 -12.88 8.92
N ALA A 24 -0.23 -13.82 8.53
CA ALA A 24 0.14 -14.96 9.36
C ALA A 24 0.82 -14.51 10.66
N GLY A 25 1.74 -13.54 10.62
CA GLY A 25 2.39 -13.02 11.83
C GLY A 25 1.40 -12.36 12.82
N ALA A 26 0.38 -11.66 12.31
CA ALA A 26 -0.68 -11.14 13.16
C ALA A 26 -1.55 -12.26 13.77
N GLN A 27 -1.88 -13.30 13.00
CA GLN A 27 -2.62 -14.47 13.50
C GLN A 27 -1.83 -15.27 14.54
N GLU A 28 -0.50 -15.34 14.39
CA GLU A 28 0.39 -15.98 15.37
C GLU A 28 0.41 -15.19 16.68
N SER A 29 0.40 -13.85 16.61
CA SER A 29 0.31 -12.99 17.81
C SER A 29 -1.02 -13.18 18.56
N ASP A 30 -2.09 -13.51 17.84
CA ASP A 30 -3.40 -13.81 18.42
C ASP A 30 -3.51 -15.26 18.95
N ALA A 31 -2.52 -16.13 18.69
CA ALA A 31 -2.60 -17.54 19.02
C ALA A 31 -2.75 -17.79 20.53
N GLY A 32 -3.71 -18.64 20.91
CA GLY A 32 -3.99 -18.99 22.31
C GLY A 32 -4.80 -17.95 23.09
N SER A 33 -5.08 -16.77 22.52
CA SER A 33 -5.91 -15.74 23.17
C SER A 33 -7.42 -15.99 23.02
N GLY A 34 -7.84 -16.75 22.00
CA GLY A 34 -9.24 -16.89 21.60
C GLY A 34 -9.83 -15.63 20.96
N LYS A 35 -8.98 -14.63 20.67
CA LYS A 35 -9.34 -13.33 20.08
C LYS A 35 -8.61 -13.12 18.75
N SER A 36 -8.95 -12.04 18.04
CA SER A 36 -8.35 -11.62 16.76
C SER A 36 -7.87 -10.17 16.78
N GLU A 37 -7.47 -9.66 17.95
CA GLU A 37 -7.20 -8.22 18.16
C GLU A 37 -6.04 -7.73 17.28
N HIS A 38 -4.97 -8.53 17.12
CA HIS A 38 -3.83 -8.18 16.26
C HIS A 38 -4.21 -8.23 14.78
N LEU A 39 -4.92 -9.29 14.35
CA LEU A 39 -5.40 -9.41 12.98
C LEU A 39 -6.35 -8.27 12.61
N ASP A 40 -7.30 -7.94 13.49
CA ASP A 40 -8.28 -6.88 13.25
C ASP A 40 -7.61 -5.51 13.16
N ALA A 41 -6.66 -5.23 14.04
CA ALA A 41 -5.85 -4.01 14.00
C ALA A 41 -5.02 -3.92 12.70
N LEU A 42 -4.37 -5.01 12.28
CA LEU A 42 -3.62 -5.07 11.02
C LEU A 42 -4.53 -4.80 9.81
N MET A 43 -5.69 -5.46 9.75
CA MET A 43 -6.65 -5.29 8.66
C MET A 43 -7.19 -3.86 8.59
N ALA A 44 -7.52 -3.26 9.74
CA ALA A 44 -7.96 -1.88 9.84
C ALA A 44 -6.86 -0.91 9.37
N SER A 45 -5.61 -1.11 9.84
CA SER A 45 -4.44 -0.32 9.45
C SER A 45 -4.19 -0.38 7.94
N GLN A 46 -4.18 -1.58 7.35
CA GLN A 46 -3.98 -1.75 5.90
C GLN A 46 -5.03 -1.00 5.08
N ARG A 47 -6.32 -1.10 5.46
CA ARG A 47 -7.41 -0.42 4.75
C ARG A 47 -7.29 1.10 4.85
N ALA A 48 -7.00 1.60 6.04
CA ALA A 48 -6.78 3.04 6.24
C ALA A 48 -5.58 3.55 5.42
N TRP A 49 -4.49 2.77 5.36
CA TRP A 49 -3.33 3.10 4.55
C TRP A 49 -3.66 3.15 3.05
N LEU A 50 -4.41 2.18 2.51
CA LEU A 50 -4.82 2.19 1.10
C LEU A 50 -5.64 3.46 0.77
N ALA A 51 -6.63 3.78 1.60
CA ALA A 51 -7.45 4.98 1.41
C ALA A 51 -6.61 6.27 1.46
N TYR A 52 -5.67 6.36 2.41
CA TYR A 52 -4.74 7.49 2.51
C TYR A 52 -3.84 7.59 1.28
N ARG A 53 -3.22 6.48 0.87
CA ARG A 53 -2.32 6.40 -0.29
C ARG A 53 -3.03 6.93 -1.54
N ASP A 54 -4.21 6.38 -1.82
CA ASP A 54 -4.94 6.68 -3.05
C ASP A 54 -5.37 8.16 -3.06
N ALA A 55 -5.92 8.66 -1.95
CA ALA A 55 -6.32 10.07 -1.83
C ALA A 55 -5.12 11.04 -1.95
N LYS A 56 -4.00 10.73 -1.29
CA LYS A 56 -2.77 11.53 -1.37
C LYS A 56 -2.24 11.56 -2.81
N CYS A 57 -2.21 10.42 -3.49
CA CYS A 57 -1.66 10.36 -4.85
C CYS A 57 -2.52 11.09 -5.87
N VAL A 58 -3.86 11.08 -5.71
CA VAL A 58 -4.76 11.97 -6.49
C VAL A 58 -4.45 13.44 -6.20
N TRP A 59 -4.34 13.81 -4.93
CA TRP A 59 -4.01 15.18 -4.54
C TRP A 59 -2.68 15.67 -5.14
N GLN A 60 -1.64 14.82 -5.13
CA GLN A 60 -0.36 15.12 -5.78
C GLN A 60 -0.51 15.25 -7.31
N GLY A 61 -1.39 14.46 -7.93
CA GLY A 61 -1.69 14.55 -9.36
C GLY A 61 -2.23 15.92 -9.78
N PHE A 62 -2.89 16.65 -8.89
CA PHE A 62 -3.42 17.98 -9.17
C PHE A 62 -2.33 19.03 -9.47
N GLU A 63 -1.06 18.75 -9.19
CA GLU A 63 0.05 19.60 -9.67
C GLU A 63 0.10 19.72 -11.20
N ALA A 64 -0.43 18.73 -11.92
CA ALA A 64 -0.54 18.72 -13.38
C ALA A 64 -2.00 18.63 -13.87
N GLN A 65 -2.94 19.14 -13.07
CA GLN A 65 -4.39 18.95 -13.30
C GLN A 65 -4.82 19.27 -14.74
N GLY A 66 -5.55 18.35 -15.37
CA GLY A 66 -6.07 18.49 -16.73
C GLY A 66 -5.03 18.31 -17.83
N GLY A 67 -3.77 18.07 -17.48
CA GLY A 67 -2.68 17.77 -18.40
C GLY A 67 -2.40 16.28 -18.53
N SER A 68 -1.67 15.90 -19.59
CA SER A 68 -1.26 14.50 -19.82
C SER A 68 -0.29 13.94 -18.77
N MET A 69 0.29 14.81 -17.92
CA MET A 69 1.19 14.42 -16.84
C MET A 69 0.47 14.01 -15.56
N GLU A 70 -0.78 14.40 -15.33
CA GLU A 70 -1.52 14.07 -14.10
C GLU A 70 -1.55 12.56 -13.82
N PRO A 71 -1.95 11.67 -14.76
CA PRO A 71 -1.91 10.23 -14.52
C PRO A 71 -0.51 9.67 -14.27
N MET A 72 0.52 10.30 -14.84
CA MET A 72 1.92 9.90 -14.62
C MET A 72 2.34 10.20 -13.18
N LEU A 73 1.98 11.38 -12.66
CA LEU A 73 2.29 11.78 -11.28
C LEU A 73 1.56 10.91 -10.25
N VAL A 74 0.28 10.62 -10.50
CA VAL A 74 -0.51 9.72 -9.64
C VAL A 74 0.14 8.34 -9.55
N ASN A 75 0.44 7.73 -10.70
CA ASN A 75 1.04 6.39 -10.74
C ASN A 75 2.45 6.37 -10.11
N ALA A 76 3.25 7.41 -10.31
CA ALA A 76 4.57 7.51 -9.68
C ALA A 76 4.46 7.56 -8.14
N CYS A 77 3.51 8.34 -7.61
CA CYS A 77 3.22 8.38 -6.18
C CYS A 77 2.78 7.00 -5.65
N LEU A 78 1.88 6.32 -6.35
CA LEU A 78 1.38 5.01 -5.97
C LEU A 78 2.51 3.97 -5.89
N ALA A 79 3.40 3.96 -6.89
CA ALA A 79 4.59 3.10 -6.93
C ALA A 79 5.54 3.41 -5.77
N GLU A 80 5.85 4.68 -5.50
CA GLU A 80 6.75 5.08 -4.42
C GLU A 80 6.20 4.67 -3.05
N MET A 81 4.93 4.96 -2.79
CA MET A 81 4.30 4.65 -1.50
C MET A 81 4.25 3.14 -1.25
N THR A 82 3.94 2.35 -2.27
CA THR A 82 3.84 0.90 -2.15
C THR A 82 5.21 0.26 -1.94
N ASN A 83 6.21 0.62 -2.77
CA ASN A 83 7.57 0.06 -2.69
C ASN A 83 8.35 0.51 -1.46
N ASN A 84 8.32 1.81 -1.15
CA ASN A 84 9.25 2.38 -0.17
C ASN A 84 8.67 2.49 1.24
N LYS A 85 7.34 2.53 1.37
CA LYS A 85 6.69 2.77 2.67
C LYS A 85 5.97 1.55 3.20
N ARG A 86 5.35 0.73 2.34
CA ARG A 86 4.59 -0.44 2.80
C ARG A 86 5.37 -1.75 2.76
N ILE A 87 6.00 -2.07 1.62
CA ILE A 87 6.77 -3.33 1.49
C ILE A 87 7.98 -3.36 2.44
N LYS A 88 8.61 -2.21 2.68
CA LYS A 88 9.80 -2.07 3.54
C LYS A 88 9.48 -1.78 5.02
N GLU A 89 8.21 -1.75 5.38
CA GLU A 89 7.81 -1.47 6.76
C GLU A 89 8.31 -2.60 7.68
N PRO A 90 9.00 -2.30 8.79
CA PRO A 90 9.40 -3.31 9.75
C PRO A 90 8.19 -4.05 10.29
N ARG A 91 8.20 -5.38 10.17
CA ARG A 91 7.19 -6.26 10.75
C ARG A 91 7.64 -6.60 12.16
N CYS A 92 6.71 -6.53 13.13
CA CYS A 92 6.97 -6.84 14.53
C CYS A 92 7.50 -8.27 14.73
#